data_AF-A0A1Q8DL26-F1
#
_entry.id   AF-A0A1Q8DL26-F1
#
_cell.length_a   1.000
_cell.length_b   1.000
_cell.length_c   1.000
_cell.angle_alpha   90.00
_cell.angle_beta   90.00
_cell.angle_gamma   90.00
#
_symmetry.space_group_name_H-M   'P 1'
#
loop_
_entity.id
_entity.type
_entity.pdbx_description
1 polymer ?
#
loop_
_entity_poly.entity_id
_entity_poly.type
_entity_poly.pdbx_seq_one_letter_code
_entity_poly.pdbx_strand_id
1 'polypeptide(L)'
;MSLLGGNDLKEQQKINELELKINREKQKLDKKLTRQKILLGAFLVDALEKDSVDGLKKYTADNLLDFLTRQTDKELMKDFVVSLGGVMPVENEGDL
;
A
#
# COMPACT_ATOMS: atom_id res chain seq x y z
N MET A 1 17.60 -21.45 49.14
CA MET A 1 16.90 -20.61 48.15
C MET A 1 17.67 -20.64 46.82
N SER A 2 16.92 -20.70 45.72
CA SER A 2 17.32 -20.40 44.33
C SER A 2 18.36 -21.29 43.63
N LEU A 3 17.93 -22.48 43.17
CA LEU A 3 18.57 -23.21 42.06
C LEU A 3 17.72 -23.17 40.76
N LEU A 4 16.56 -22.50 40.79
CA LEU A 4 15.62 -22.43 39.65
C LEU A 4 15.82 -21.18 38.77
N GLY A 5 16.32 -20.06 39.31
CA GLY A 5 16.39 -18.80 38.54
C GLY A 5 17.39 -18.78 37.38
N GLY A 6 18.42 -19.63 37.39
CA GLY A 6 19.45 -19.66 36.34
C GLY A 6 19.02 -20.35 35.04
N ASN A 7 18.07 -21.28 35.11
CA ASN A 7 17.49 -21.92 33.92
C ASN A 7 16.43 -21.02 33.30
N ASP A 8 15.57 -20.41 34.12
CA ASP A 8 14.54 -19.46 33.68
C ASP A 8 15.16 -18.24 32.97
N LEU A 9 16.31 -17.74 33.45
CA LEU A 9 17.06 -16.66 32.80
C LEU A 9 17.59 -17.05 31.41
N LYS A 10 18.06 -18.29 31.22
CA LYS A 10 18.55 -18.77 29.92
C LYS A 10 17.40 -19.00 28.93
N GLU A 11 16.26 -19.48 29.42
CA GLU A 11 15.06 -19.63 28.60
C GLU A 11 14.51 -18.27 28.17
N GLN A 12 14.45 -17.28 29.07
CA GLN A 12 14.08 -15.91 28.73
C GLN A 12 15.03 -15.27 27.71
N GLN A 13 16.34 -15.49 27.84
CA GLN A 13 17.31 -15.01 26.85
C GLN A 13 17.07 -15.61 25.46
N LYS A 14 16.81 -16.92 25.38
CA LYS A 14 16.47 -17.57 24.10
C LYS A 14 15.18 -17.05 23.49
N ILE A 15 14.15 -16.82 24.32
CA ILE A 15 12.88 -16.22 23.86
C ILE A 15 13.14 -14.83 23.27
N ASN A 16 13.87 -13.96 23.98
CA ASN A 16 14.20 -12.62 23.50
C ASN A 16 15.01 -12.65 22.19
N GLU A 17 15.97 -13.56 22.06
CA GLU A 17 16.73 -13.71 20.82
C GLU A 17 15.85 -14.16 19.63
N LEU A 18 14.91 -15.07 19.88
CA LEU A 18 13.96 -15.53 18.86
C LEU A 18 12.99 -14.42 18.46
N GLU A 19 12.46 -13.65 19.42
CA GLU A 19 11.61 -12.49 19.14
C GLU A 19 12.35 -11.42 18.33
N LEU A 20 13.61 -11.14 18.66
CA LEU A 20 14.44 -10.21 17.88
C LEU A 20 14.67 -10.71 16.45
N LYS A 21 14.90 -12.01 16.25
CA LYS A 21 15.03 -12.59 14.91
C LYS A 21 13.73 -12.48 14.12
N ILE A 22 12.59 -12.84 14.72
CA ILE A 22 11.26 -12.73 14.11
C ILE A 22 10.99 -11.28 13.69
N ASN A 23 11.23 -10.31 14.58
CA ASN A 23 11.01 -8.90 14.29
C ASN A 23 11.89 -8.40 13.13
N ARG A 24 13.16 -8.82 13.05
CA ARG A 24 14.05 -8.48 11.95
C ARG A 24 13.59 -9.08 10.63
N GLU A 25 13.15 -10.33 10.62
CA GLU A 25 12.64 -10.99 9.41
C GLU A 25 11.34 -10.35 8.92
N LYS A 26 10.42 -10.04 9.83
CA LYS A 26 9.19 -9.30 9.53
C LYS A 26 9.49 -7.96 8.87
N GLN A 27 10.40 -7.16 9.46
CA GLN A 27 10.80 -5.88 8.87
C GLN A 27 11.44 -6.02 7.49
N LYS A 28 12.26 -7.06 7.25
CA LYS A 28 12.84 -7.32 5.93
C LYS A 28 11.75 -7.67 4.91
N LEU A 29 10.80 -8.50 5.29
CA LEU A 29 9.68 -8.89 4.45
C LEU A 29 8.80 -7.68 4.12
N ASP A 30 8.47 -6.86 5.11
CA ASP A 30 7.67 -5.64 4.93
C ASP A 30 8.36 -4.67 3.96
N LYS A 31 9.68 -4.45 4.12
CA LYS A 31 10.46 -3.61 3.18
C LYS A 31 10.45 -4.16 1.76
N LYS A 32 10.57 -5.49 1.61
CA LYS A 32 10.52 -6.15 0.29
C LYS A 32 9.13 -5.99 -0.34
N LEU A 33 8.08 -6.20 0.42
CA LEU A 33 6.70 -6.05 -0.04
C LEU A 33 6.40 -4.60 -0.44
N THR A 34 6.83 -3.63 0.35
CA THR A 34 6.70 -2.20 0.02
C THR A 34 7.42 -1.87 -1.29
N ARG A 35 8.65 -2.38 -1.48
CA ARG A 35 9.39 -2.19 -2.74
C ARG A 35 8.65 -2.81 -3.93
N GLN A 36 8.08 -4.00 -3.79
CA GLN A 36 7.30 -4.64 -4.85
C GLN A 36 6.06 -3.80 -5.22
N LYS A 37 5.32 -3.30 -4.23
CA LYS A 37 4.15 -2.44 -4.47
C LYS A 37 4.53 -1.16 -5.21
N ILE A 38 5.63 -0.50 -4.83
CA ILE A 38 6.12 0.70 -5.49
C ILE A 38 6.50 0.41 -6.94
N LEU A 39 7.26 -0.67 -7.20
CA LEU A 39 7.69 -1.03 -8.55
C LEU A 39 6.51 -1.38 -9.46
N LEU A 40 5.52 -2.11 -8.94
CA LEU A 40 4.30 -2.41 -9.68
C LEU A 40 3.48 -1.15 -9.95
N GLY A 41 3.36 -0.25 -8.98
CA GLY A 41 2.71 1.05 -9.17
C GLY A 41 3.38 1.87 -10.28
N ALA A 42 4.71 1.99 -10.26
CA ALA A 42 5.47 2.69 -11.28
C ALA A 42 5.29 2.07 -12.68
N PHE A 43 5.31 0.74 -12.77
CA PHE A 43 5.04 0.03 -14.02
C PHE A 43 3.64 0.30 -14.56
N LEU A 44 2.61 0.30 -13.71
CA LEU A 44 1.24 0.57 -14.12
C LEU A 44 1.05 2.02 -14.57
N VAL A 45 1.67 2.98 -13.89
CA VAL A 45 1.64 4.40 -14.30
C VAL A 45 2.30 4.57 -15.67
N ASP A 46 3.47 3.97 -15.89
CA ASP A 46 4.15 4.01 -17.19
C ASP A 46 3.29 3.39 -18.30
N ALA A 47 2.60 2.28 -18.02
CA ALA A 47 1.69 1.63 -18.96
C ALA A 47 0.48 2.52 -19.33
N LEU A 48 -0.05 3.26 -18.37
CA LEU A 48 -1.15 4.21 -18.57
C LEU A 48 -0.71 5.44 -19.38
N GLU A 49 0.48 5.99 -19.09
CA GLU A 49 1.03 7.15 -19.79
C GLU A 49 1.35 6.84 -21.26
N LYS A 50 1.89 5.65 -21.52
CA LYS A 50 2.25 5.20 -22.87
C LYS A 50 1.10 4.60 -23.66
N ASP A 51 -0.08 4.48 -23.04
CA ASP A 51 -1.23 3.77 -23.60
C ASP A 51 -0.85 2.37 -24.13
N SER A 52 0.03 1.68 -23.40
CA SER A 52 0.67 0.45 -23.88
C SER A 52 -0.26 -0.76 -23.84
N VAL A 53 -1.38 -0.64 -23.13
CA VAL A 53 -2.40 -1.66 -23.00
C VAL A 53 -3.74 -1.04 -23.38
N ASP A 54 -4.31 -1.52 -24.48
CA ASP A 54 -5.58 -1.03 -25.00
C ASP A 54 -6.69 -1.11 -23.94
N GLY A 55 -7.48 -0.05 -23.83
CA GLY A 55 -8.58 0.08 -22.88
C GLY A 55 -8.19 0.27 -21.41
N LEU A 56 -6.93 0.05 -21.01
CA LEU A 56 -6.48 0.19 -19.62
C LEU A 56 -6.62 1.63 -19.13
N LYS A 57 -6.15 2.59 -19.94
CA LYS A 57 -6.23 4.02 -19.64
C LYS A 57 -7.66 4.47 -19.34
N LYS A 58 -8.58 4.12 -20.23
CA LYS A 58 -10.01 4.42 -20.09
C LYS A 58 -10.62 3.75 -18.87
N TYR A 59 -10.38 2.45 -18.70
CA TYR A 59 -10.91 1.71 -17.55
C TYR A 59 -10.45 2.31 -16.22
N THR A 60 -9.16 2.67 -16.11
CA THR A 60 -8.62 3.32 -14.91
C THR A 60 -9.28 4.68 -14.69
N ALA A 61 -9.43 5.50 -15.72
CA ALA A 61 -10.08 6.80 -15.59
C ALA A 61 -11.54 6.67 -15.11
N ASP A 62 -12.29 5.71 -15.65
CA ASP A 62 -13.71 5.51 -15.35
C ASP A 62 -13.96 4.89 -13.95
N ASN A 63 -13.00 4.14 -13.38
CA ASN A 63 -13.23 3.32 -12.18
C ASN A 63 -12.35 3.67 -10.98
N LEU A 64 -11.25 4.42 -11.15
CA LEU A 64 -10.28 4.67 -10.08
C LEU A 64 -10.91 5.41 -8.88
N LEU A 65 -11.75 6.40 -9.13
CA LEU A 65 -12.40 7.16 -8.05
C LEU A 65 -13.39 6.32 -7.24
N ASP A 66 -14.04 5.34 -7.87
CA ASP A 66 -14.98 4.43 -7.20
C ASP A 66 -14.26 3.39 -6.35
N PHE A 67 -13.06 3.00 -6.76
CA PHE A 67 -12.19 2.12 -5.99
C PHE A 67 -11.70 2.77 -4.68
N LEU A 68 -11.50 4.09 -4.68
CA LEU A 68 -11.01 4.82 -3.52
C LEU A 68 -12.13 4.99 -2.48
N THR A 69 -11.84 4.66 -1.23
CA THR A 69 -12.85 4.71 -0.15
C THR A 69 -12.86 6.04 0.60
N ARG A 70 -11.75 6.77 0.61
CA ARG A 70 -11.60 8.04 1.33
C ARG A 70 -11.73 9.22 0.39
N GLN A 71 -12.49 10.23 0.78
CA GLN A 71 -12.69 11.45 -0.02
C GLN A 71 -11.37 12.18 -0.29
N THR A 72 -10.47 12.24 0.70
CA THR A 72 -9.12 12.84 0.53
C THR A 72 -8.30 12.14 -0.54
N ASP A 73 -8.41 10.81 -0.65
CA ASP A 73 -7.66 10.04 -1.64
C ASP A 73 -8.28 10.24 -3.03
N LYS A 74 -9.62 10.35 -3.11
CA LYS A 74 -10.33 10.72 -4.34
C LYS A 74 -9.87 12.08 -4.84
N GLU A 75 -9.88 13.08 -3.97
CA GLU A 75 -9.42 14.45 -4.25
C GLU A 75 -7.97 14.48 -4.75
N LEU A 76 -7.07 13.75 -4.08
CA LEU A 76 -5.67 13.64 -4.49
C LEU A 76 -5.50 13.07 -5.91
N MET A 77 -6.38 12.14 -6.31
CA MET A 77 -6.30 11.45 -7.60
C MET A 77 -7.11 12.13 -8.71
N LYS A 78 -7.85 13.22 -8.43
CA LYS A 78 -8.69 13.92 -9.43
C LYS A 78 -7.88 14.36 -10.65
N ASP A 79 -6.77 15.07 -10.42
CA ASP A 79 -5.93 15.60 -11.49
C ASP A 79 -5.32 14.49 -12.35
N PHE A 80 -5.03 13.34 -11.74
CA PHE A 80 -4.54 12.16 -12.45
C PHE A 80 -5.63 11.55 -13.34
N VAL A 81 -6.87 11.39 -12.84
CA VAL A 81 -7.98 10.85 -13.65
C VAL A 81 -8.30 11.76 -14.84
N VAL A 82 -8.27 13.08 -14.64
CA VAL A 82 -8.46 14.07 -15.72
C VAL A 82 -7.33 13.98 -16.75
N SER A 83 -6.06 13.80 -16.34
CA SER A 83 -4.94 13.64 -17.27
C SER A 83 -5.02 12.35 -18.10
N LEU A 84 -5.69 11.32 -17.57
CA LEU A 84 -6.02 10.11 -18.31
C LEU A 84 -7.21 10.27 -19.27
N GLY A 85 -7.90 11.42 -19.28
CA GLY A 85 -9.06 11.68 -20.13
C GLY A 85 -10.41 11.28 -19.52
N GLY A 86 -10.44 11.00 -18.22
CA GLY A 86 -11.68 10.76 -17.48
C GLY A 86 -12.49 12.03 -17.26
N VAL A 87 -13.80 11.87 -17.10
CA VAL A 87 -14.70 12.96 -16.72
C VAL A 87 -14.95 12.89 -15.22
N MET A 88 -14.76 14.00 -14.53
CA MET A 88 -15.10 14.11 -13.12
C MET A 88 -16.61 13.92 -12.93
N PRO A 89 -17.07 13.08 -11.98
CA PRO A 89 -18.44 13.20 -11.50
C PRO A 89 -18.58 14.61 -10.91
N VAL A 90 -19.49 15.40 -11.47
CA VAL A 90 -19.82 16.73 -10.96
C VAL A 90 -20.29 16.53 -9.53
N GLU A 91 -19.56 17.10 -8.57
CA GLU A 91 -20.04 17.17 -7.20
C GLU A 91 -21.33 18.02 -7.25
N ASN A 92 -22.48 17.39 -6.99
CA ASN A 92 -23.69 18.13 -6.66
C ASN A 92 -23.42 18.82 -5.32
N GLU A 93 -22.83 20.01 -5.37
CA GLU A 93 -22.95 21.00 -4.32
C GLU A 93 -24.42 21.47 -4.30
N GLY A 94 -25.22 20.84 -3.45
CA GLY A 94 -26.54 21.33 -3.08
C GLY A 94 -27.64 20.30 -3.09
N ASP A 95 -27.91 19.73 -1.91
CA ASP A 95 -29.22 19.93 -1.29
C ASP A 95 -29.00 20.18 0.20
N LEU A 96 -29.52 21.33 0.65
CA LEU A 96 -29.54 21.83 2.02
C LEU A 96 -30.39 20.95 2.95
#